data_AF-A0ABD2Y5K6-F1
#
_entry.id   AF-A0ABD2Y5K6-F1
#
_cell.length_a   1.000
_cell.length_b   1.000
_cell.length_c   1.000
_cell.angle_alpha   90.00
_cell.angle_beta   90.00
_cell.angle_gamma   90.00
#
_symmetry.space_group_name_H-M   'P 1'
#
loop_
_entity.id
_entity.type
_entity.pdbx_description
1 polymer ?
#
loop_
_entity_poly.entity_id
_entity_poly.type
_entity_poly.pdbx_seq_one_letter_code
_entity_poly.pdbx_strand_id
1 'polypeptide(L)'
;MTMILYEVLRLYRPVPALTRRVAEETKLGNLSLPADVMGDDVMEFKPERFAEGVYHATKGQVAFFPFDWGPRICIGQNFAMLEAKLVL
;
A
#
# COMPACT_ATOMS: atom_id res chain seq x y z
N MET A 1 -11.97 11.75 -5.72
CA MET A 1 -11.95 11.31 -4.32
C MET A 1 -11.00 10.13 -4.07
N THR A 2 -11.09 9.02 -4.80
CA THR A 2 -10.27 7.81 -4.54
C THR A 2 -8.76 8.06 -4.54
N MET A 3 -8.24 8.93 -5.43
CA MET A 3 -6.82 9.30 -5.48
C MET A 3 -6.31 9.93 -4.17
N ILE A 4 -7.11 10.82 -3.58
CA ILE A 4 -6.81 11.49 -2.31
C ILE A 4 -6.75 10.46 -1.19
N LEU A 5 -7.73 9.55 -1.13
CA LEU A 5 -7.76 8.48 -0.13
C LEU A 5 -6.54 7.54 -0.26
N TYR A 6 -6.13 7.21 -1.47
CA TYR A 6 -4.94 6.37 -1.68
C TYR A 6 -3.65 7.07 -1.28
N GLU A 7 -3.52 8.36 -1.53
CA GLU A 7 -2.36 9.14 -1.07
C GLU A 7 -2.35 9.31 0.46
N VAL A 8 -3.52 9.50 1.09
CA VAL A 8 -3.64 9.47 2.55
C VAL A 8 -3.22 8.11 3.11
N LEU A 9 -3.69 7.00 2.54
CA LEU A 9 -3.33 5.65 2.99
C LEU A 9 -1.85 5.31 2.74
N ARG A 10 -1.20 5.97 1.77
CA ARG A 10 0.24 5.86 1.51
C ARG A 10 1.05 6.54 2.60
N LEU A 11 0.70 7.79 2.94
CA LEU A 11 1.44 8.61 3.91
C LEU A 11 1.10 8.27 5.37
N TYR A 12 -0.18 8.07 5.65
CA TYR A 12 -0.73 7.83 6.99
C TYR A 12 -1.30 6.42 7.08
N ARG A 13 -0.41 5.43 6.94
CA ARG A 13 -0.78 4.02 6.99
C ARG A 13 -1.35 3.66 8.38
N PRO A 14 -2.62 3.21 8.49
CA PRO A 14 -3.21 2.87 9.79
C PRO A 14 -2.56 1.64 10.44
N VAL A 15 -2.09 0.69 9.63
CA VAL A 15 -1.41 -0.53 10.07
C VAL A 15 0.03 -0.51 9.53
N PRO A 16 1.01 0.04 10.28
CA PRO A 16 2.34 0.36 9.76
C PRO A 16 3.20 -0.87 9.46
N ALA A 17 2.92 -2.01 10.11
CA ALA A 17 3.69 -3.24 9.96
C ALA A 17 2.78 -4.46 9.91
N LEU A 18 3.21 -5.45 9.14
CA LEU A 18 2.60 -6.75 9.05
C LEU A 18 3.62 -7.78 9.52
N THR A 19 3.20 -8.63 10.45
CA THR A 19 4.04 -9.70 10.94
C THR A 19 3.56 -11.03 10.40
N ARG A 20 4.50 -11.94 10.16
CA ARG A 20 4.26 -13.34 9.80
C ARG A 20 5.19 -14.20 10.64
N ARG A 21 4.72 -15.38 11.02
CA ARG A 21 5.56 -16.44 11.58
C ARG A 21 5.71 -17.53 10.54
N VAL A 22 6.95 -17.95 10.32
CA VAL A 22 7.28 -19.04 9.41
C VAL A 22 6.98 -20.34 10.16
N ALA A 23 6.03 -21.14 9.64
CA ALA A 23 5.64 -22.41 10.25
C ALA A 23 6.58 -23.56 9.88
N GLU A 24 7.19 -23.49 8.69
CA GLU A 24 8.06 -24.52 8.12
C GLU A 24 9.24 -23.86 7.40
N GLU A 25 10.38 -24.55 7.33
CA GLU A 25 11.57 -24.02 6.65
C GLU A 25 11.25 -23.62 5.21
N THR A 26 11.38 -22.32 4.91
CA THR A 26 10.98 -21.75 3.63
C THR A 26 12.12 -20.89 3.08
N LYS A 27 12.57 -21.19 1.85
CA LYS A 27 13.58 -20.38 1.15
C LYS A 27 12.90 -19.23 0.41
N LEU A 28 13.18 -18.00 0.83
CA LEU A 28 12.65 -16.79 0.20
C LEU A 28 13.56 -16.28 -0.92
N GLY A 29 13.70 -17.05 -2.01
CA GLY A 29 14.45 -16.68 -3.22
C GLY A 29 15.85 -16.08 -2.98
N ASN A 30 16.29 -15.19 -3.87
CA ASN A 30 17.54 -14.41 -3.78
C ASN A 30 17.21 -12.92 -3.53
N LEU A 31 16.57 -12.60 -2.40
CA LEU A 31 16.04 -11.24 -2.17
C LEU A 31 17.17 -10.25 -1.85
N SER A 32 17.42 -9.30 -2.75
CA SER A 32 18.21 -8.08 -2.49
C SER A 32 17.24 -6.91 -2.34
N LEU A 33 17.18 -6.31 -1.15
CA LEU A 33 16.36 -5.13 -0.89
C LEU A 33 17.13 -3.88 -1.32
N PRO A 34 16.67 -3.10 -2.31
CA PRO A 34 17.33 -1.85 -2.67
C PRO A 34 17.16 -0.83 -1.54
N ALA A 35 18.21 -0.03 -1.31
CA ALA A 35 18.11 1.14 -0.46
C ALA A 35 17.19 2.16 -1.17
N ASP A 36 16.18 2.63 -0.44
CA ASP A 36 15.28 3.72 -0.83
C ASP A 36 14.32 3.44 -2.02
N VAL A 37 13.37 2.53 -1.79
CA VAL A 37 12.34 2.14 -2.79
C VAL A 37 11.39 3.28 -3.16
N MET A 38 11.23 4.28 -2.29
CA MET A 38 10.09 5.20 -2.38
C MET A 38 10.40 6.52 -3.14
N GLY A 39 11.66 6.87 -3.38
CA GLY A 39 12.08 8.06 -4.15
C GLY A 39 12.21 9.35 -3.33
N ASP A 40 12.51 10.48 -3.97
CA ASP A 40 12.81 11.73 -3.26
C ASP A 40 11.55 12.47 -2.74
N ASP A 41 10.40 12.26 -3.36
CA ASP A 41 9.16 13.01 -3.08
C ASP A 41 8.16 12.28 -2.16
N VAL A 42 8.68 11.36 -1.35
CA VAL A 42 7.89 10.39 -0.56
C VAL A 42 7.09 11.05 0.53
N MET A 43 7.64 12.09 1.14
CA MET A 43 7.01 12.79 2.26
C MET A 43 6.01 13.84 1.78
N GLU A 44 5.95 14.10 0.48
CA GLU A 44 5.03 15.07 -0.10
C GLU A 44 3.66 14.44 -0.37
N PHE A 45 2.59 15.19 -0.09
CA PHE A 45 1.22 14.79 -0.38
C PHE A 45 0.86 15.14 -1.84
N LYS A 46 0.89 14.14 -2.74
CA LYS A 46 0.60 14.30 -4.18
C LYS A 46 -0.44 13.28 -4.67
N PRO A 47 -1.75 13.57 -4.52
CA PRO A 47 -2.82 12.67 -4.97
C PRO A 47 -2.77 12.30 -6.45
N GLU A 48 -2.23 13.18 -7.29
CA GLU A 48 -2.11 13.02 -8.74
C GLU A 48 -1.27 11.77 -9.10
N ARG A 49 -0.43 11.28 -8.18
CA ARG A 49 0.32 10.03 -8.34
C ARG A 49 -0.58 8.83 -8.67
N PHE A 50 -1.83 8.85 -8.19
CA PHE A 50 -2.82 7.79 -8.39
C PHE A 50 -3.80 8.07 -9.54
N ALA A 51 -3.60 9.12 -10.34
CA ALA A 51 -4.50 9.49 -11.44
C ALA A 51 -4.67 8.39 -12.50
N GLU A 52 -3.57 7.72 -12.83
CA GLU A 52 -3.55 6.59 -13.76
C GLU A 52 -3.72 5.24 -13.04
N GLY A 53 -4.11 5.26 -11.77
CA GLY A 53 -4.29 4.07 -10.94
C GLY A 53 -3.02 3.56 -10.26
N VAL A 54 -3.19 2.54 -9.42
CA VAL A 54 -2.14 2.02 -8.54
C VAL A 54 -0.95 1.45 -9.31
N TYR A 55 -1.19 0.75 -10.42
CA TYR A 55 -0.12 0.13 -11.22
C TYR A 55 0.89 1.17 -11.73
N HIS A 56 0.40 2.31 -12.22
CA HIS A 56 1.26 3.40 -12.68
C HIS A 56 1.94 4.12 -11.51
N ALA A 57 1.19 4.35 -10.42
CA ALA A 57 1.72 4.95 -9.19
C ALA A 57 2.91 4.18 -8.61
N THR A 58 2.93 2.86 -8.72
CA THR A 58 4.00 1.98 -8.21
C THR A 58 5.00 1.54 -9.28
N LYS A 59 4.95 2.10 -10.49
CA LYS A 59 5.83 1.70 -11.62
C LYS A 59 5.80 0.19 -11.90
N GLY A 60 4.64 -0.44 -11.75
CA GLY A 60 4.45 -1.88 -11.92
C GLY A 60 4.99 -2.75 -10.79
N GLN A 61 5.49 -2.15 -9.69
CA GLN A 61 5.95 -2.89 -8.52
C GLN A 61 4.80 -3.17 -7.54
N VAL A 62 4.88 -4.31 -6.83
CA VAL A 62 3.93 -4.64 -5.75
C VAL A 62 4.35 -3.92 -4.46
N ALA A 63 4.20 -2.59 -4.45
CA ALA A 63 4.70 -1.71 -3.37
C ALA A 63 3.59 -0.96 -2.62
N PHE A 64 2.34 -1.01 -3.10
CA PHE A 64 1.20 -0.34 -2.47
C PHE A 64 0.19 -1.36 -1.93
N PHE A 65 0.26 -1.59 -0.62
CA PHE A 65 -0.59 -2.54 0.11
C PHE A 65 -1.18 -1.84 1.34
N PRO A 66 -2.11 -0.87 1.17
CA PRO A 66 -2.74 -0.17 2.29
C PRO A 66 -3.68 -1.07 3.10
N PHE A 67 -4.17 -2.15 2.49
CA PHE A 67 -5.09 -3.12 3.08
C PHE A 67 -4.49 -4.54 3.15
N ASP A 68 -3.15 -4.64 3.22
CA ASP A 68 -2.40 -5.90 3.08
C ASP A 68 -2.59 -6.52 1.67
N TRP A 69 -2.05 -7.73 1.47
CA TRP A 69 -2.10 -8.49 0.24
C TRP A 69 -2.15 -10.01 0.54
N GLY A 70 -2.74 -10.78 -0.38
CA GLY A 70 -2.78 -12.24 -0.29
C GLY A 70 -3.88 -12.77 0.65
N PRO A 71 -3.69 -13.95 1.28
CA PRO A 71 -4.74 -14.66 2.03
C PRO A 71 -5.27 -13.92 3.28
N ARG A 72 -4.59 -12.86 3.71
CA ARG A 72 -4.94 -12.06 4.88
C ARG A 72 -5.26 -10.61 4.53
N ILE A 73 -5.61 -10.34 3.27
CA ILE A 73 -6.10 -9.04 2.82
C ILE A 73 -7.27 -8.58 3.69
N CYS A 74 -7.33 -7.28 3.98
CA CYS A 74 -8.36 -6.70 4.84
C CYS A 74 -9.75 -6.95 4.26
N ILE A 75 -10.55 -7.76 4.96
CA ILE A 75 -11.94 -8.04 4.58
C ILE A 75 -12.83 -6.77 4.60
N GLY A 76 -12.43 -5.79 5.41
CA GLY A 76 -13.12 -4.51 5.57
C GLY A 76 -12.74 -3.45 4.53
N GLN A 77 -11.87 -3.75 3.56
CA GLN A 77 -11.39 -2.75 2.60
C GLN A 77 -12.53 -1.99 1.90
N ASN A 78 -13.54 -2.70 1.41
CA ASN A 78 -14.66 -2.06 0.70
C ASN A 78 -15.50 -1.19 1.63
N PHE A 79 -15.73 -1.65 2.86
CA PHE A 79 -16.46 -0.90 3.88
C PHE A 79 -15.71 0.38 4.28
N ALA A 80 -14.42 0.27 4.60
CA ALA A 80 -13.59 1.41 4.97
C ALA A 80 -13.50 2.46 3.85
N MET A 81 -13.37 2.02 2.59
CA MET A 81 -13.36 2.94 1.45
C MET A 81 -14.72 3.61 1.20
N LEU A 82 -15.83 2.93 1.50
CA LEU A 82 -17.17 3.48 1.40
C LEU A 82 -17.43 4.48 2.53
N GLU A 83 -17.10 4.13 3.76
CA GLU A 83 -17.19 5.01 4.94
C GLU A 83 -16.38 6.30 4.73
N ALA A 84 -15.12 6.18 4.30
CA ALA A 84 -14.26 7.33 4.01
C ALA A 84 -14.81 8.24 2.90
N LYS A 85 -15.54 7.68 1.91
CA LYS A 85 -16.19 8.46 0.84
C LYS A 85 -17.53 9.06 1.25
N LEU A 86 -18.19 8.54 2.28
CA LEU A 86 -19.46 9.07 2.77
C LEU A 86 -19.25 10.22 3.76
N VAL A 87 -18.20 10.13 4.57
CA VAL A 87 -17.88 11.15 5.60
C VAL A 87 -17.26 12.40 4.98
N LEU A 88 -16.58 12.28 3.83
CA LEU A 88 -15.89 13.35 3.11
C LEU A 88 -16.70 13.83 1.89
#